data_AF-A0A928ZUS1-F1
#
_entry.id   AF-A0A928ZUS1-F1
#
_cell.length_a   1.000
_cell.length_b   1.000
_cell.length_c   1.000
_cell.angle_alpha   90.00
_cell.angle_beta   90.00
_cell.angle_gamma   90.00
#
_symmetry.space_group_name_H-M   'P 1'
#
loop_
_entity.id
_entity.type
_entity.pdbx_description
1 polymer ?
#
loop_
_entity_poly.entity_id
_entity_poly.type
_entity_poly.pdbx_seq_one_letter_code
_entity_poly.pdbx_strand_id
1 'polypeptide(L)'
;MPSSSQNSKQPQALTLKQAANWQCRACGRLCRRHNELVADFALRVGHDIDDIQAHPRRWVLHVTKLQPDIQKNNNSCHHPTSLSKTTLDTHAPSGAIIALCGSCHRAHHNYQRRQRQQRQQYQQQEQTGQLTLKDIRLPLAGLQLSLHEWGTPYEIVNPQPPRRRMKAPRT
;
A
#
# COMPACT_ATOMS: atom_id res chain seq x y z
N MET A 1 13.70 3.65 37.47
CA MET A 1 13.26 4.73 36.57
C MET A 1 13.03 4.16 35.17
N PRO A 2 11.79 3.81 34.76
CA PRO A 2 11.49 3.49 33.37
C PRO A 2 10.87 4.69 32.64
N SER A 3 11.38 4.94 31.44
CA SER A 3 11.12 6.10 30.59
C SER A 3 9.69 6.16 30.03
N SER A 4 8.94 7.19 30.43
CA SER A 4 7.55 7.51 30.05
C SER A 4 7.41 8.16 28.66
N SER A 5 8.08 7.68 27.62
CA SER A 5 8.17 8.38 26.32
C SER A 5 7.21 7.91 25.22
N GLN A 6 6.28 6.97 25.48
CA GLN A 6 5.46 6.37 24.39
C GLN A 6 4.02 6.90 24.21
N ASN A 7 3.55 7.85 25.04
CA ASN A 7 2.11 8.24 25.01
C ASN A 7 1.75 9.53 24.25
N SER A 8 2.73 10.27 23.71
CA SER A 8 2.46 11.54 23.00
C SER A 8 1.66 11.39 21.70
N LYS A 9 1.54 10.17 21.15
CA LYS A 9 0.79 9.90 19.90
C LYS A 9 -0.72 9.72 20.12
N GLN A 10 -1.17 9.42 21.33
CA GLN A 10 -2.58 9.21 21.62
C GLN A 10 -3.46 10.48 21.52
N PRO A 11 -3.07 11.65 22.09
CA PRO A 11 -3.93 12.83 22.02
C PRO A 11 -4.11 13.32 20.59
N GLN A 12 -3.05 13.36 19.79
CA GLN A 12 -3.12 13.77 18.39
C GLN A 12 -4.02 12.85 17.55
N ALA A 13 -3.98 11.54 17.79
CA ALA A 13 -4.86 10.59 17.11
C ALA A 13 -6.33 10.78 17.48
N LEU A 14 -6.65 11.13 18.73
CA LEU A 14 -8.02 11.43 19.16
C LEU A 14 -8.53 12.72 18.51
N THR A 15 -7.74 13.80 18.50
CA THR A 15 -8.11 15.06 17.84
C THR A 15 -8.42 14.85 16.36
N LEU A 16 -7.62 14.03 15.66
CA LEU A 16 -7.86 13.71 14.25
C LEU A 16 -9.14 12.87 14.04
N LYS A 17 -9.44 11.95 14.95
CA LYS A 17 -10.70 11.18 14.89
C LYS A 17 -11.93 12.05 15.17
N GLN A 18 -11.81 12.99 16.11
CA GLN A 18 -12.84 13.98 16.40
C GLN A 18 -13.07 14.92 15.21
N ALA A 19 -12.00 15.47 14.62
CA ALA A 19 -12.09 16.30 13.42
C ALA A 19 -12.69 15.55 12.22
N ALA A 20 -12.48 14.23 12.14
CA ALA A 20 -13.10 13.36 11.13
C ALA A 20 -14.52 12.91 11.49
N ASN A 21 -15.14 13.43 12.55
CA ASN A 21 -16.48 13.04 13.03
C ASN A 21 -16.68 11.53 13.19
N TRP A 22 -15.62 10.80 13.53
CA TRP A 22 -15.63 9.34 13.59
C TRP A 22 -16.08 8.65 12.30
N GLN A 23 -15.89 9.29 11.15
CA GLN A 23 -16.28 8.81 9.84
C GLN A 23 -15.05 8.39 9.02
N CYS A 24 -15.17 7.28 8.29
CA CYS A 24 -14.15 6.86 7.35
C CYS A 24 -14.11 7.80 6.15
N ARG A 25 -12.95 8.40 5.85
CA ARG A 25 -12.80 9.30 4.71
C ARG A 25 -12.90 8.59 3.35
N ALA A 26 -12.61 7.30 3.29
CA ALA A 26 -12.64 6.54 2.04
C ALA A 26 -14.04 6.04 1.67
N CYS A 27 -14.80 5.52 2.64
CA CYS A 27 -16.11 4.89 2.38
C CYS A 27 -17.30 5.60 3.04
N GLY A 28 -17.08 6.66 3.81
CA GLY A 28 -18.13 7.41 4.51
C GLY A 28 -18.76 6.66 5.70
N ARG A 29 -18.35 5.43 6.01
CA ARG A 29 -18.94 4.65 7.11
C ARG A 29 -18.61 5.25 8.47
N LEU A 30 -19.61 5.23 9.35
CA LEU A 30 -19.47 5.61 10.74
C LEU A 30 -18.72 4.53 11.52
N CYS A 31 -17.73 4.95 12.29
CA CYS A 31 -16.94 4.10 13.17
C CYS A 31 -17.35 4.32 14.63
N ARG A 32 -17.02 3.35 15.48
CA ARG A 32 -17.32 3.36 16.90
C ARG A 32 -16.42 4.37 17.63
N ARG A 33 -17.02 5.17 18.51
CA ARG A 33 -16.28 6.11 19.38
C ARG A 33 -15.63 5.35 20.54
N HIS A 34 -14.57 5.91 21.12
CA HIS A 34 -13.83 5.21 22.19
C HIS A 34 -14.69 4.89 23.43
N ASN A 35 -15.62 5.79 23.79
CA ASN A 35 -16.44 5.69 25.01
C ASN A 35 -17.89 5.27 24.72
N GLU A 36 -18.18 4.79 23.51
CA GLU A 36 -19.53 4.42 23.10
C GLU A 36 -19.79 2.93 23.35
N LEU A 37 -20.92 2.61 23.98
CA LEU A 37 -21.35 1.24 24.20
C LEU A 37 -21.68 0.58 22.85
N VAL A 38 -21.51 -0.74 22.78
CA VAL A 38 -21.77 -1.48 21.53
C VAL A 38 -23.24 -1.39 21.13
N ALA A 39 -24.16 -1.39 22.12
CA ALA A 39 -25.59 -1.27 21.88
C ALA A 39 -25.96 0.11 21.27
N ASP A 40 -25.46 1.20 21.85
CA ASP A 40 -25.71 2.56 21.31
C ASP A 40 -25.14 2.73 19.91
N PHE A 41 -23.95 2.15 19.68
CA PHE A 41 -23.32 2.15 18.36
C PHE A 41 -24.14 1.36 17.34
N ALA A 42 -24.64 0.18 17.72
CA ALA A 42 -25.49 -0.65 16.88
C ALA A 42 -26.76 0.10 16.43
N LEU A 43 -27.43 0.78 17.37
CA LEU A 43 -28.58 1.63 17.08
C LEU A 43 -28.24 2.77 16.12
N ARG A 44 -27.08 3.42 16.30
CA ARG A 44 -26.67 4.56 15.47
C ARG A 44 -26.34 4.20 14.02
N VAL A 45 -25.77 3.01 13.78
CA VAL A 45 -25.39 2.58 12.42
C VAL A 45 -26.45 1.67 11.79
N GLY A 46 -27.42 1.19 12.58
CA GLY A 46 -28.45 0.26 12.10
C GLY A 46 -27.90 -1.13 11.79
N HIS A 47 -26.96 -1.62 12.61
CA HIS A 47 -26.38 -2.96 12.48
C HIS A 47 -26.65 -3.80 13.72
N ASP A 48 -26.69 -5.12 13.54
CA ASP A 48 -26.86 -6.04 14.65
C ASP A 48 -25.66 -6.03 15.60
N ILE A 49 -25.94 -6.17 16.90
CA ILE A 49 -24.92 -6.18 17.95
C ILE A 49 -23.96 -7.36 17.73
N ASP A 50 -24.48 -8.51 17.34
CA ASP A 50 -23.70 -9.74 17.12
C ASP A 50 -22.70 -9.56 15.97
N ASP A 51 -23.12 -8.91 14.87
CA ASP A 51 -22.24 -8.59 13.74
C ASP A 51 -21.09 -7.65 14.15
N ILE A 52 -21.40 -6.67 15.00
CA ILE A 52 -20.39 -5.74 15.52
C ILE A 52 -19.41 -6.46 16.44
N GLN A 53 -19.91 -7.35 17.30
CA GLN A 53 -19.11 -8.13 18.23
C GLN A 53 -18.28 -9.22 17.55
N ALA A 54 -18.76 -9.82 16.47
CA ALA A 54 -18.01 -10.79 15.67
C ALA A 54 -16.78 -10.15 15.02
N HIS A 55 -16.88 -8.87 14.64
CA HIS A 55 -15.83 -8.16 13.91
C HIS A 55 -15.52 -6.76 14.45
N PRO A 56 -15.08 -6.63 15.72
CA PRO A 56 -14.94 -5.34 16.40
C PRO A 56 -13.93 -4.43 15.71
N ARG A 57 -12.87 -5.02 15.13
CA ARG A 57 -11.82 -4.28 14.42
C ARG A 57 -12.31 -3.60 13.15
N ARG A 58 -13.41 -4.06 12.52
CA ARG A 58 -13.94 -3.41 11.29
C ARG A 58 -14.49 -2.02 11.58
N TRP A 59 -15.01 -1.83 12.79
CA TRP A 59 -15.70 -0.62 13.25
C TRP A 59 -14.78 0.39 13.94
N VAL A 60 -13.48 0.10 14.05
CA VAL A 60 -12.51 1.02 14.65
C VAL A 60 -11.99 1.99 13.58
N LEU A 61 -11.94 3.27 13.94
CA LEU A 61 -11.31 4.29 13.11
C LEU A 61 -9.79 4.32 13.37
N HIS A 62 -9.02 4.09 12.31
CA HIS A 62 -7.57 4.14 12.30
C HIS A 62 -7.09 5.41 11.63
N VAL A 63 -6.01 5.97 12.15
CA VAL A 63 -5.36 7.16 11.60
C VAL A 63 -4.10 6.70 10.89
N THR A 64 -3.97 7.00 9.60
CA THR A 64 -2.84 6.57 8.78
C THR A 64 -2.31 7.71 7.92
N LYS A 65 -1.01 7.66 7.59
CA LYS A 65 -0.37 8.63 6.72
C LYS A 65 -0.66 8.26 5.27
N LEU A 66 -1.20 9.21 4.52
CA LEU A 66 -1.38 9.10 3.08
C LEU A 66 -0.04 9.33 2.41
N GLN A 67 0.40 8.37 1.58
CA GLN A 67 1.51 8.60 0.67
C GLN A 67 1.01 9.41 -0.53
N PRO A 68 1.78 10.41 -0.99
CA PRO A 68 1.39 11.30 -2.09
C PRO A 68 1.04 10.53 -3.38
N ASP A 69 1.73 9.42 -3.65
CA ASP A 69 1.50 8.60 -4.85
C ASP A 69 0.13 7.90 -4.88
N ILE A 70 -0.55 7.76 -3.73
CA ILE A 70 -1.80 6.99 -3.59
C ILE A 70 -3.04 7.89 -3.76
N GLN A 71 -2.89 9.22 -3.76
CA GLN A 71 -4.03 10.15 -3.89
C GLN A 71 -4.85 9.92 -5.17
N LYS A 72 -4.25 9.43 -6.25
CA LYS A 72 -4.94 9.24 -7.54
C LYS A 72 -5.90 8.02 -7.58
N ASN A 73 -5.75 7.02 -6.70
CA ASN A 73 -6.45 5.72 -6.84
C ASN A 73 -7.33 5.30 -5.64
N ASN A 74 -7.52 6.13 -4.62
CA ASN A 74 -8.29 5.76 -3.42
C ASN A 74 -9.80 5.58 -3.63
N ASN A 75 -10.30 5.78 -4.85
CA ASN A 75 -11.70 5.54 -5.21
C ASN A 75 -12.03 4.04 -5.40
N SER A 76 -11.06 3.12 -5.29
CA SER A 76 -11.31 1.70 -5.58
C SER A 76 -12.03 0.92 -4.45
N CYS A 77 -12.49 1.58 -3.38
CA CYS A 77 -13.26 0.95 -2.29
C CYS A 77 -14.69 1.52 -2.18
N HIS A 78 -15.31 1.90 -3.30
CA HIS A 78 -16.69 2.38 -3.31
C HIS A 78 -17.70 1.22 -3.28
N HIS A 79 -18.43 1.12 -2.17
CA HIS A 79 -19.89 1.06 -2.29
C HIS A 79 -20.37 2.49 -2.62
N PRO A 80 -21.34 2.66 -3.54
CA PRO A 80 -21.87 3.97 -3.85
C PRO A 80 -22.86 4.35 -2.75
N THR A 81 -22.42 5.17 -1.81
CA THR A 81 -23.34 6.03 -1.05
C THR A 81 -22.78 7.43 -1.01
N SER A 82 -23.63 8.32 -1.50
CA SER A 82 -23.45 9.70 -1.87
C SER A 82 -22.98 10.63 -0.73
N LEU A 83 -22.37 11.74 -1.16
CA LEU A 83 -22.05 12.97 -0.43
C LEU A 83 -20.86 12.93 0.56
N SER A 84 -19.73 13.44 0.09
CA SER A 84 -19.22 14.74 0.56
C SER A 84 -18.02 15.19 -0.28
N LYS A 85 -18.31 16.03 -1.28
CA LYS A 85 -17.35 16.85 -2.00
C LYS A 85 -17.04 18.05 -1.10
N THR A 86 -16.11 17.90 -0.16
CA THR A 86 -15.55 19.04 0.57
C THR A 86 -14.29 19.50 -0.13
N THR A 87 -14.46 20.60 -0.87
CA THR A 87 -13.41 21.49 -1.33
C THR A 87 -12.57 21.94 -0.14
N LEU A 88 -11.30 21.54 -0.10
CA LEU A 88 -10.27 22.36 0.51
C LEU A 88 -8.96 22.07 -0.22
N ASP A 89 -8.76 22.81 -1.30
CA ASP A 89 -7.45 23.10 -1.86
C ASP A 89 -6.68 23.90 -0.80
N THR A 90 -5.68 23.29 -0.19
CA THR A 90 -4.52 23.99 0.36
C THR A 90 -3.43 22.95 0.42
N HIS A 91 -2.37 23.14 -0.37
CA HIS A 91 -1.14 22.36 -0.42
C HIS A 91 -0.94 21.42 0.78
N ALA A 92 -1.44 20.19 0.67
CA ALA A 92 -1.32 19.23 1.75
C ALA A 92 0.17 18.84 1.85
N PRO A 93 0.85 19.16 2.96
CA PRO A 93 2.26 18.83 3.12
C PRO A 93 2.43 17.32 2.97
N SER A 94 3.52 16.91 2.30
CA SER A 94 3.90 15.51 2.11
C SER A 94 3.71 14.72 3.40
N GLY A 95 2.68 13.87 3.47
CA GLY A 95 2.29 13.14 4.67
C GLY A 95 0.93 13.52 5.27
N ALA A 96 -0.05 13.90 4.44
CA ALA A 96 -1.43 14.12 4.87
C ALA A 96 -1.95 12.92 5.69
N ILE A 97 -2.41 13.19 6.91
CA ILE A 97 -2.95 12.15 7.78
C ILE A 97 -4.45 11.98 7.49
N ILE A 98 -4.89 10.75 7.29
CA ILE A 98 -6.28 10.41 6.99
C ILE A 98 -6.85 9.39 7.98
N ALA A 99 -8.16 9.43 8.18
CA ALA A 99 -8.88 8.51 9.05
C ALA A 99 -9.65 7.46 8.20
N LEU A 100 -9.42 6.17 8.47
CA LEU A 100 -9.96 5.02 7.74
C LEU A 100 -10.58 4.00 8.71
N CYS A 101 -11.72 3.40 8.35
CA CYS A 101 -12.25 2.25 9.09
C CYS A 101 -11.33 1.04 8.98
N GLY A 102 -11.46 0.06 9.87
CA GLY A 102 -10.59 -1.12 9.88
C GLY A 102 -10.52 -1.89 8.56
N SER A 103 -11.63 -1.95 7.81
CA SER A 103 -11.67 -2.57 6.48
C SER A 103 -10.84 -1.78 5.47
N CYS A 104 -11.06 -0.46 5.36
CA CYS A 104 -10.32 0.42 4.44
C CYS A 104 -8.84 0.52 4.83
N HIS A 105 -8.54 0.56 6.12
CA HIS A 105 -7.18 0.57 6.63
C HIS A 105 -6.42 -0.71 6.26
N ARG A 106 -7.07 -1.88 6.38
CA ARG A 106 -6.49 -3.16 5.94
C ARG A 106 -6.26 -3.19 4.43
N ALA A 107 -7.22 -2.71 3.64
CA ALA A 107 -7.10 -2.64 2.19
C ALA A 107 -5.91 -1.75 1.79
N HIS A 108 -5.81 -0.56 2.40
CA HIS A 108 -4.70 0.37 2.19
C HIS A 108 -3.34 -0.26 2.54
N HIS A 109 -3.24 -0.92 3.69
CA HIS A 109 -1.98 -1.58 4.09
C HIS A 109 -1.60 -2.74 3.17
N ASN A 110 -2.57 -3.54 2.73
CA ASN A 110 -2.33 -4.63 1.77
C ASN A 110 -1.88 -4.10 0.42
N TYR A 111 -2.49 -3.00 -0.06
CA TYR A 111 -2.08 -2.33 -1.28
C TYR A 111 -0.62 -1.85 -1.19
N GLN A 112 -0.26 -1.15 -0.10
CA GLN A 112 1.13 -0.71 0.11
C GLN A 112 2.12 -1.86 0.17
N ARG A 113 1.76 -2.98 0.81
CA ARG A 113 2.61 -4.17 0.86
C ARG A 113 2.84 -4.75 -0.54
N ARG A 114 1.79 -4.86 -1.35
CA ARG A 114 1.88 -5.34 -2.73
C ARG A 114 2.77 -4.43 -3.59
N GLN A 115 2.59 -3.11 -3.48
CA GLN A 115 3.42 -2.14 -4.19
C GLN A 115 4.91 -2.29 -3.84
N ARG A 116 5.24 -2.46 -2.55
CA ARG A 116 6.63 -2.69 -2.12
C ARG A 116 7.20 -4.00 -2.66
N GLN A 117 6.40 -5.07 -2.63
CA GLN A 117 6.81 -6.38 -3.17
C GLN A 117 7.06 -6.30 -4.68
N GLN A 118 6.20 -5.63 -5.44
CA GLN A 118 6.39 -5.40 -6.87
C GLN A 118 7.69 -4.63 -7.13
N ARG A 119 7.92 -3.52 -6.43
CA ARG A 119 9.18 -2.75 -6.58
C ARG A 119 10.41 -3.59 -6.27
N GLN A 120 10.37 -4.43 -5.23
CA GLN A 120 11.47 -5.35 -4.90
C GLN A 120 11.69 -6.40 -5.99
N GLN A 121 10.62 -6.94 -6.58
CA GLN A 121 10.71 -7.88 -7.71
C GLN A 121 11.34 -7.23 -8.94
N TYR A 122 10.91 -6.01 -9.30
CA TYR A 122 11.52 -5.26 -10.41
C TYR A 122 13.01 -4.98 -10.17
N GLN A 123 13.39 -4.55 -8.96
CA GLN A 123 14.81 -4.33 -8.62
C GLN A 123 15.65 -5.61 -8.70
N GLN A 124 15.09 -6.76 -8.30
CA GLN A 124 15.79 -8.04 -8.44
C GLN A 124 15.95 -8.46 -9.91
N GLN A 125 14.93 -8.20 -10.75
CA GLN A 125 15.01 -8.45 -12.19
C GLN A 125 16.06 -7.57 -12.88
N GLU A 126 16.13 -6.29 -12.52
CA GLU A 126 17.17 -5.35 -12.97
C GLU A 126 18.57 -5.85 -12.57
N GLN A 127 18.76 -6.26 -11.31
CA GLN A 127 20.05 -6.74 -10.81
C GLN A 127 20.51 -8.05 -11.46
N THR A 128 19.57 -8.92 -11.84
CA THR A 128 19.86 -10.22 -12.47
C THR A 128 19.97 -10.13 -13.99
N GLY A 129 19.80 -8.95 -14.58
CA GLY A 129 19.78 -8.76 -16.03
C GLY A 129 18.57 -9.41 -16.72
N GLN A 130 17.57 -9.85 -15.95
CA GLN A 130 16.31 -10.42 -16.44
C GLN A 130 15.24 -9.34 -16.59
N LEU A 131 15.58 -8.18 -17.17
CA LEU A 131 14.55 -7.25 -17.64
C LEU A 131 13.78 -7.96 -18.75
N THR A 132 12.49 -8.19 -18.52
CA THR A 132 11.68 -8.92 -19.51
C THR A 132 11.53 -8.04 -20.74
N LEU A 133 11.51 -8.64 -21.95
CA LEU A 133 11.31 -7.93 -23.23
C LEU A 133 10.06 -7.04 -23.27
N LYS A 134 9.12 -7.21 -22.33
CA LYS A 134 7.91 -6.37 -22.18
C LYS A 134 8.19 -5.02 -21.50
N ASP A 135 9.28 -4.90 -20.74
CA ASP A 135 9.69 -3.67 -20.06
C ASP A 135 10.53 -2.77 -20.98
N ILE A 136 11.14 -3.35 -22.01
CA ILE A 136 11.77 -2.63 -23.11
C ILE A 136 10.68 -2.22 -24.11
N ARG A 137 9.86 -1.22 -23.75
CA ARG A 137 9.17 -0.43 -24.77
C ARG A 137 10.18 0.52 -25.40
N LEU A 138 11.13 -0.04 -26.15
CA LEU A 138 11.85 0.77 -27.13
C LEU A 138 10.80 1.26 -28.14
N PRO A 139 10.67 2.57 -28.36
CA PRO A 139 9.96 3.04 -29.54
C PRO A 139 10.71 2.48 -30.74
N LEU A 140 10.16 1.44 -31.36
CA LEU A 140 10.65 0.87 -32.64
C LEU A 140 10.55 1.89 -33.79
N ALA A 141 9.94 3.06 -33.54
CA ALA A 141 9.96 4.20 -34.45
C ALA A 141 11.32 4.91 -34.36
N GLY A 142 12.33 4.39 -35.06
CA GLY A 142 13.57 5.14 -35.31
C GLY A 142 14.85 4.31 -35.47
N LEU A 143 14.85 3.03 -35.09
CA LEU A 143 16.01 2.15 -35.32
C LEU A 143 15.93 1.55 -36.73
N GLN A 144 16.30 2.34 -37.75
CA GLN A 144 16.80 1.78 -39.01
C GLN A 144 18.13 1.08 -38.71
N LEU A 145 18.06 -0.17 -38.28
CA LEU A 145 19.23 -1.05 -38.28
C LEU A 145 19.56 -1.33 -39.75
N SER A 146 20.60 -0.68 -40.26
CA SER A 146 21.18 -0.98 -41.55
C SER A 146 21.64 -2.45 -41.54
N LEU A 147 21.05 -3.24 -42.44
CA LEU A 147 21.18 -4.69 -42.48
C LEU A 147 22.54 -5.18 -43.03
N HIS A 148 23.60 -4.36 -42.99
CA HIS A 148 24.80 -4.58 -43.80
C HIS A 148 26.09 -4.95 -43.03
N GLU A 149 26.02 -5.17 -41.71
CA GLU A 149 27.21 -5.53 -40.91
C GLU A 149 27.08 -6.87 -40.16
N TRP A 150 26.39 -7.86 -40.74
CA TRP A 150 26.39 -9.25 -40.23
C TRP A 150 27.48 -10.10 -40.90
N GLY A 151 28.68 -9.52 -41.03
CA GLY A 151 29.78 -10.05 -41.83
C GLY A 151 30.84 -10.84 -41.06
N THR A 152 30.63 -11.19 -39.78
CA THR A 152 31.53 -12.12 -39.08
C THR A 152 30.75 -13.11 -38.20
N PRO A 153 30.98 -14.43 -38.33
CA PRO A 153 30.43 -15.40 -37.40
C PRO A 153 31.18 -15.23 -36.07
N TYR A 154 30.53 -14.66 -35.07
CA TYR A 154 31.07 -14.67 -33.72
C TYR A 154 30.99 -16.10 -33.17
N GLU A 155 32.14 -16.65 -32.80
CA GLU A 155 32.26 -17.95 -32.15
C GLU A 155 31.55 -17.89 -30.79
N ILE A 156 30.46 -18.65 -30.63
CA ILE A 156 29.77 -18.79 -29.35
C ILE A 156 30.66 -19.66 -28.45
N VAL A 157 31.52 -19.01 -27.68
CA VAL A 157 32.28 -19.69 -26.62
C VAL A 157 31.30 -20.07 -25.52
N ASN A 158 30.93 -21.34 -25.48
CA ASN A 158 30.09 -21.91 -24.43
C ASN A 158 30.76 -21.66 -23.05
N PRO A 159 30.13 -20.93 -22.12
CA PRO A 159 30.70 -20.72 -20.80
C PRO A 159 30.86 -22.08 -20.09
N GLN A 160 32.06 -22.38 -19.60
CA GLN A 160 32.32 -23.64 -18.91
C GLN A 160 31.36 -23.82 -17.72
N PRO A 161 30.86 -25.05 -17.51
CA PRO A 161 30.01 -25.33 -16.36
C PRO A 161 30.78 -25.07 -15.05
N PRO A 162 30.11 -24.56 -14.01
CA PRO A 162 30.75 -24.24 -12.74
C PRO A 162 31.34 -25.50 -12.11
N ARG A 163 32.66 -25.47 -11.83
CA ARG A 163 33.35 -26.55 -11.13
C ARG A 163 32.77 -26.73 -9.74
N ARG A 164 32.14 -27.88 -9.49
CA ARG A 164 31.65 -28.26 -8.16
C ARG A 164 32.84 -28.37 -7.20
N ARG A 165 32.86 -27.51 -6.18
CA ARG A 165 33.83 -27.56 -5.08
C ARG A 165 33.54 -28.81 -4.23
N MET A 166 34.31 -29.88 -4.44
CA MET A 166 34.26 -31.04 -3.55
C MET A 166 34.81 -30.65 -2.18
N LYS A 167 33.99 -30.85 -1.15
CA LYS A 167 34.41 -30.69 0.25
C LYS A 167 35.30 -31.88 0.60
N ALA A 168 36.53 -31.60 1.04
CA ALA A 168 37.43 -32.61 1.55
C ALA A 168 36.85 -33.24 2.83
N PRO A 169 36.98 -34.57 3.02
CA PRO A 169 36.62 -35.22 4.26
C PRO A 169 37.56 -34.75 5.37
N ARG A 170 36.98 -34.36 6.51
CA ARG A 170 37.72 -34.06 7.74
C ARG A 170 38.23 -35.37 8.33
N THR A 171 39.55 -35.51 8.39
CA THR A 171 40.26 -36.42 9.29
C THR A 171 40.29 -35.85 10.69
#